data_AF-A0A518CQW0-F1
#
_entry.id   AF-A0A518CQW0-F1
#
_cell.length_a   1.000
_cell.length_b   1.000
_cell.length_c   1.000
_cell.angle_alpha   90.00
_cell.angle_beta   90.00
_cell.angle_gamma   90.00
#
_symmetry.space_group_name_H-M   'P 1'
#
loop_
_entity.id
_entity.type
_entity.pdbx_description
1 polymer ?
#
loop_
_entity_poly.entity_id
_entity_poly.type
_entity_poly.pdbx_seq_one_letter_code
_entity_poly.pdbx_strand_id
1 'polypeptide(L)'
;MTASRPLMLFHAKVLLCLLTLSLTLTGCQQEDTVIGKYDDLIKKDPENHQYYFRRGLRFEDLNKSEEALSDYGQAIKLSPDIADYHYNRGNVYLTLKDYPKAIQNFDEAIKLNPKNADYFNNKGFASNLSGDYESAVKSFTSAIWLAPENPDYYYGRALAYYDQGQKEKAEYDYIQVLELAPEYPYVLERTEPEDNLKP
;
A
#
# COMPACT_ATOMS: atom_id res chain seq x y z
N MET A 1 61.48 7.40 -30.84
CA MET A 1 60.11 6.86 -30.71
C MET A 1 59.37 7.65 -29.63
N THR A 2 58.91 8.87 -29.95
CA THR A 2 58.22 9.71 -28.96
C THR A 2 57.19 10.59 -29.68
N ALA A 3 56.12 9.97 -30.15
CA ALA A 3 54.91 10.68 -30.54
C ALA A 3 53.77 10.13 -29.69
N SER A 4 52.94 11.03 -29.15
CA SER A 4 51.52 10.83 -28.75
C SER A 4 51.11 11.27 -27.34
N ARG A 5 51.99 11.85 -26.50
CA ARG A 5 51.55 12.40 -25.20
C ARG A 5 50.46 13.50 -25.28
N PRO A 6 50.49 14.48 -26.22
CA PRO A 6 49.44 15.50 -26.26
C PRO A 6 48.11 14.98 -26.80
N LEU A 7 48.13 13.98 -27.68
CA LEU A 7 46.92 13.38 -28.24
C LEU A 7 46.16 12.57 -27.19
N MET A 8 46.86 11.78 -26.36
CA MET A 8 46.21 11.04 -25.26
C MET A 8 45.60 11.97 -24.19
N LEU A 9 46.26 13.08 -23.85
CA LEU A 9 45.72 14.04 -22.89
C LEU A 9 44.44 14.74 -23.39
N PHE A 10 44.39 15.02 -24.70
CA PHE A 10 43.21 15.62 -25.34
C PHE A 10 42.02 14.66 -25.34
N HIS A 11 42.25 13.39 -25.71
CA HIS A 11 41.21 12.36 -25.66
C HIS A 11 40.70 12.11 -24.24
N ALA A 12 41.58 12.12 -23.22
CA ALA A 12 41.18 11.94 -21.83
C ALA A 12 40.30 13.08 -21.30
N LYS A 13 40.59 14.34 -21.67
CA LYS A 13 39.76 15.49 -21.29
C LYS A 13 38.40 15.50 -21.98
N VAL A 14 38.36 15.10 -23.26
CA VAL A 14 37.10 14.98 -24.01
C VAL A 14 36.23 13.87 -23.43
N LEU A 15 36.82 12.70 -23.10
CA LEU A 15 36.09 11.58 -22.50
C LEU A 15 35.55 11.93 -21.10
N LEU A 16 36.35 12.62 -20.28
CA LEU A 16 35.90 13.09 -18.96
C LEU A 16 34.74 14.10 -19.09
N CYS A 17 34.83 15.04 -20.04
CA CYS A 17 33.78 16.02 -20.31
C CYS A 17 32.49 15.34 -20.79
N LEU A 18 32.59 14.35 -21.68
CA LEU A 18 31.44 13.57 -22.16
C LEU A 18 30.82 12.71 -21.05
N LEU A 19 31.62 12.12 -20.15
CA LEU A 19 31.13 11.37 -19.00
C LEU A 19 30.42 12.28 -18.00
N THR A 20 30.99 13.46 -17.71
CA THR A 20 30.33 14.44 -16.85
C THR A 20 29.06 14.97 -17.51
N LEU A 21 29.09 15.21 -18.82
CA LEU A 21 27.93 15.69 -19.57
C LEU A 21 26.83 14.63 -19.63
N SER A 22 27.18 13.35 -19.78
CA SER A 22 26.24 12.24 -19.74
C SER A 22 25.68 12.03 -18.33
N LEU A 23 26.49 12.16 -17.28
CA LEU A 23 26.02 12.16 -15.89
C LEU A 23 25.08 13.33 -15.61
N THR A 24 25.37 14.53 -16.11
CA THR A 24 24.46 15.69 -16.00
C THR A 24 23.22 15.56 -16.86
N LEU A 25 23.30 14.97 -18.05
CA LEU A 25 22.14 14.68 -18.92
C LEU A 25 21.24 13.60 -18.31
N THR A 26 21.83 12.59 -17.68
CA THR A 26 21.09 11.56 -16.94
C THR A 26 20.43 12.16 -15.70
N GLY A 27 21.07 13.16 -15.06
CA GLY A 27 20.47 13.98 -14.02
C GLY A 27 19.32 14.88 -14.51
N CYS A 28 19.48 15.55 -15.66
CA CYS A 28 18.44 16.38 -16.28
C CYS A 28 17.24 15.55 -16.80
N GLN A 29 17.44 14.29 -17.20
CA GLN A 29 16.33 13.44 -17.67
C GLN A 29 15.41 12.95 -16.55
N GLN A 30 15.77 13.12 -15.28
CA GLN A 30 14.91 12.78 -14.14
C GLN A 30 13.98 13.92 -13.70
N GLU A 31 14.22 15.16 -14.16
CA GLU A 31 13.53 16.36 -13.68
C GLU A 31 12.13 16.57 -14.27
N ASP A 32 11.71 15.81 -15.30
CA ASP A 32 10.34 15.85 -15.86
C ASP A 32 9.40 14.79 -15.27
N THR A 33 9.70 14.28 -14.08
CA THR A 33 8.81 13.34 -13.38
C THR A 33 7.91 14.06 -12.38
N VAL A 34 6.73 13.51 -12.10
CA VAL A 34 5.82 14.04 -11.06
C VAL A 34 6.52 14.13 -9.69
N ILE A 35 7.51 13.26 -9.44
CA ILE A 35 8.36 13.29 -8.25
C ILE A 35 9.20 14.58 -8.18
N GLY A 36 9.91 14.93 -9.26
CA GLY A 36 10.73 16.15 -9.31
C GLY A 36 9.94 17.42 -9.02
N LYS A 37 8.68 17.49 -9.47
CA LYS A 37 7.77 18.60 -9.14
C LYS A 37 7.51 18.71 -7.63
N TYR A 38 7.30 17.59 -6.94
CA TYR A 38 7.13 17.60 -5.48
C TYR A 38 8.43 17.89 -4.74
N ASP A 39 9.58 17.46 -5.27
CA ASP A 39 10.89 17.82 -4.70
C ASP A 39 11.08 19.35 -4.66
N ASP A 40 10.73 20.03 -5.75
CA ASP A 40 10.83 21.49 -5.83
C ASP A 40 9.81 22.21 -4.95
N LEU A 41 8.60 21.64 -4.80
CA LEU A 41 7.60 22.17 -3.88
C LEU A 41 8.05 22.04 -2.41
N ILE A 42 8.65 20.90 -2.05
CA ILE A 42 9.20 20.65 -0.71
C ILE A 42 10.37 21.60 -0.41
N LYS A 43 11.25 21.89 -1.38
CA LYS A 43 12.32 22.89 -1.20
C LYS A 43 11.78 24.28 -0.90
N LYS A 44 10.64 24.65 -1.50
CA LYS A 44 10.01 25.98 -1.33
C LYS A 44 9.23 26.08 -0.02
N ASP A 45 8.57 25.02 0.37
CA ASP A 45 7.74 24.96 1.58
C ASP A 45 7.84 23.55 2.22
N PRO A 46 8.86 23.33 3.07
CA PRO A 46 9.13 22.03 3.66
C PRO A 46 8.19 21.65 4.80
N GLU A 47 7.34 22.57 5.28
CA GLU A 47 6.37 22.30 6.34
C GLU A 47 5.02 21.83 5.78
N ASN A 48 4.86 21.86 4.45
CA ASN A 48 3.64 21.41 3.79
C ASN A 48 3.59 19.89 3.69
N HIS A 49 2.98 19.28 4.71
CA HIS A 49 2.76 17.84 4.81
C HIS A 49 2.10 17.21 3.56
N GLN A 50 1.26 17.96 2.82
CA GLN A 50 0.58 17.44 1.64
C GLN A 50 1.55 17.12 0.49
N TYR A 51 2.67 17.83 0.38
CA TYR A 51 3.65 17.55 -0.68
C TYR A 51 4.33 16.21 -0.46
N TYR A 52 4.73 15.91 0.77
CA TYR A 52 5.26 14.59 1.14
C TYR A 52 4.22 13.51 0.90
N PHE A 53 2.98 13.68 1.38
CA PHE A 53 1.93 12.70 1.17
C PHE A 53 1.68 12.41 -0.32
N ARG A 54 1.57 13.46 -1.14
CA ARG A 54 1.33 13.30 -2.59
C ARG A 54 2.52 12.70 -3.33
N ARG A 55 3.75 12.98 -2.90
CA ARG A 55 4.96 12.35 -3.46
C ARG A 55 5.05 10.89 -3.04
N GLY A 56 4.70 10.56 -1.78
CA GLY A 56 4.58 9.20 -1.26
C GLY A 56 3.63 8.33 -2.08
N LEU A 57 2.43 8.85 -2.42
CA LEU A 57 1.48 8.17 -3.31
C LEU A 57 2.09 7.86 -4.69
N ARG A 58 2.93 8.75 -5.22
CA ARG A 58 3.60 8.51 -6.51
C ARG A 58 4.74 7.50 -6.40
N PHE A 59 5.42 7.45 -5.27
CA PHE A 59 6.38 6.37 -5.01
C PHE A 59 5.67 5.01 -4.91
N GLU A 60 4.49 4.96 -4.29
CA GLU A 60 3.66 3.75 -4.25
C GLU A 60 3.22 3.29 -5.64
N ASP A 61 2.72 4.19 -6.51
CA ASP A 61 2.41 3.89 -7.91
C ASP A 61 3.61 3.30 -8.69
N LEU A 62 4.83 3.69 -8.30
CA LEU A 62 6.10 3.24 -8.88
C LEU A 62 6.69 2.01 -8.17
N ASN A 63 5.97 1.41 -7.22
CA ASN A 63 6.43 0.30 -6.36
C ASN A 63 7.69 0.62 -5.52
N LYS A 64 7.96 1.90 -5.27
CA LYS A 64 9.07 2.41 -4.46
C LYS A 64 8.66 2.53 -3.00
N SER A 65 8.52 1.37 -2.35
CA SER A 65 7.91 1.28 -1.02
C SER A 65 8.71 1.99 0.08
N GLU A 66 10.04 1.96 0.02
CA GLU A 66 10.89 2.61 1.04
C GLU A 66 10.77 4.14 0.98
N GLU A 67 10.80 4.71 -0.22
CA GLU A 67 10.61 6.15 -0.43
C GLU A 67 9.19 6.59 -0.03
N ALA A 68 8.17 5.78 -0.35
CA ALA A 68 6.79 6.04 0.07
C ALA A 68 6.65 6.07 1.60
N LEU A 69 7.23 5.09 2.31
CA LEU A 69 7.21 5.03 3.77
C LEU A 69 7.91 6.25 4.41
N SER A 70 9.04 6.68 3.84
CA SER A 70 9.76 7.86 4.29
C SER A 70 8.88 9.11 4.18
N ASP A 71 8.24 9.31 3.03
CA ASP A 71 7.37 10.45 2.76
C ASP A 71 6.10 10.44 3.62
N TYR A 72 5.45 9.30 3.78
CA TYR A 72 4.33 9.19 4.71
C TYR A 72 4.76 9.44 6.15
N GLY A 73 5.94 8.98 6.56
CA GLY A 73 6.53 9.28 7.86
C GLY A 73 6.70 10.78 8.10
N GLN A 74 7.20 11.51 7.09
CA GLN A 74 7.37 12.96 7.17
C GLN A 74 6.01 13.69 7.18
N ALA A 75 5.05 13.26 6.36
CA ALA A 75 3.69 13.82 6.37
C ALA A 75 3.02 13.66 7.76
N ILE A 76 3.16 12.49 8.39
CA ILE A 76 2.63 12.19 9.73
C ILE A 76 3.35 13.02 10.80
N LYS A 77 4.66 13.22 10.68
CA LYS A 77 5.41 14.05 11.61
C LYS A 77 4.92 15.50 11.61
N LEU A 78 4.58 16.02 10.42
CA LEU A 78 4.11 17.39 10.23
C LEU A 78 2.63 17.56 10.59
N SER A 79 1.78 16.57 10.29
CA SER A 79 0.34 16.56 10.62
C SER A 79 -0.09 15.16 11.08
N PRO A 80 0.00 14.86 12.39
CA PRO A 80 -0.24 13.52 12.92
C PRO A 80 -1.72 13.15 13.01
N ASP A 81 -2.62 14.12 12.87
CA ASP A 81 -4.07 14.03 13.04
C ASP A 81 -4.84 13.66 11.77
N ILE A 82 -4.15 13.46 10.65
CA ILE A 82 -4.76 13.06 9.38
C ILE A 82 -4.76 11.53 9.27
N ALA A 83 -5.95 10.93 9.42
CA ALA A 83 -6.14 9.48 9.41
C ALA A 83 -5.61 8.81 8.13
N ASP A 84 -5.82 9.43 6.97
CA ASP A 84 -5.39 8.89 5.67
C ASP A 84 -3.88 8.69 5.57
N TYR A 85 -3.07 9.46 6.31
CA TYR A 85 -1.62 9.29 6.25
C TYR A 85 -1.19 7.99 6.92
N HIS A 86 -1.78 7.68 8.08
CA HIS A 86 -1.55 6.41 8.75
C HIS A 86 -2.13 5.27 7.92
N TYR A 87 -3.34 5.41 7.38
CA TYR A 87 -3.96 4.39 6.53
C TYR A 87 -3.10 4.01 5.32
N ASN A 88 -2.63 4.98 4.54
CA ASN A 88 -1.80 4.71 3.37
C ASN A 88 -0.43 4.12 3.76
N ARG A 89 0.18 4.60 4.85
CA ARG A 89 1.41 3.98 5.38
C ARG A 89 1.19 2.54 5.82
N GLY A 90 0.02 2.25 6.42
CA GLY A 90 -0.42 0.91 6.78
C GLY A 90 -0.56 -0.02 5.58
N ASN A 91 -1.13 0.47 4.48
CA ASN A 91 -1.24 -0.28 3.22
C ASN A 91 0.13 -0.65 2.65
N VAL A 92 1.11 0.26 2.70
CA VAL A 92 2.48 -0.07 2.25
C VAL A 92 3.10 -1.15 3.14
N TYR A 93 2.95 -1.07 4.47
CA TYR A 93 3.43 -2.14 5.37
C TYR A 93 2.72 -3.47 5.13
N LEU A 94 1.42 -3.45 4.80
CA LEU A 94 0.67 -4.65 4.45
C LEU A 94 1.24 -5.31 3.18
N THR A 95 1.53 -4.53 2.14
CA THR A 95 2.19 -5.01 0.90
C THR A 95 3.57 -5.59 1.18
N LEU A 96 4.32 -4.98 2.09
CA LEU A 96 5.62 -5.48 2.56
C LEU A 96 5.53 -6.67 3.54
N LYS A 97 4.30 -7.11 3.87
CA LYS A 97 4.01 -8.18 4.84
C LYS A 97 4.51 -7.91 6.27
N ASP A 98 4.75 -6.65 6.61
CA ASP A 98 5.01 -6.20 7.98
C ASP A 98 3.67 -5.95 8.68
N TYR A 99 2.95 -7.04 8.94
CA TYR A 99 1.59 -7.00 9.50
C TYR A 99 1.50 -6.26 10.84
N PRO A 100 2.44 -6.41 11.80
CA PRO A 100 2.40 -5.65 13.04
C PRO A 100 2.42 -4.13 12.82
N LYS A 101 3.28 -3.63 11.92
CA LYS A 101 3.30 -2.19 11.59
C LYS A 101 2.07 -1.76 10.80
N ALA A 102 1.55 -2.61 9.92
CA ALA A 102 0.30 -2.32 9.20
C ALA A 102 -0.86 -2.13 10.20
N ILE A 103 -1.05 -3.08 11.12
CA ILE A 103 -2.09 -3.03 12.16
C ILE A 103 -1.95 -1.78 13.02
N GLN A 104 -0.73 -1.45 13.49
CA GLN A 104 -0.50 -0.24 14.29
C GLN A 104 -0.94 1.04 13.56
N ASN A 105 -0.67 1.12 12.25
CA ASN A 105 -1.07 2.27 11.45
C ASN A 105 -2.58 2.33 11.22
N PHE A 106 -3.22 1.19 10.98
CA PHE A 106 -4.68 1.13 10.87
C PHE A 106 -5.37 1.48 12.20
N ASP A 107 -4.79 1.09 13.34
CA ASP A 107 -5.30 1.48 14.66
C ASP A 107 -5.28 2.99 14.87
N GLU A 108 -4.20 3.68 14.47
CA GLU A 108 -4.15 5.14 14.57
C GLU A 108 -5.14 5.80 13.58
N ALA A 109 -5.29 5.27 12.37
CA ALA A 109 -6.30 5.75 11.42
C ALA A 109 -7.74 5.60 11.97
N ILE A 110 -8.07 4.45 12.57
CA ILE A 110 -9.35 4.18 13.22
C ILE A 110 -9.59 5.13 14.40
N LYS A 111 -8.56 5.37 15.23
CA LYS A 111 -8.64 6.29 16.37
C LYS A 111 -8.95 7.72 15.92
N LEU A 112 -8.35 8.16 14.81
CA LEU A 112 -8.56 9.51 14.25
C LEU A 112 -9.91 9.64 13.54
N ASN A 113 -10.36 8.61 12.82
CA ASN A 113 -11.66 8.58 12.17
C ASN A 113 -12.32 7.19 12.27
N PRO A 114 -13.11 6.95 13.33
CA PRO A 114 -13.69 5.63 13.60
C PRO A 114 -14.92 5.31 12.75
N LYS A 115 -15.32 6.20 11.83
CA LYS A 115 -16.50 6.01 10.95
C LYS A 115 -16.13 5.49 9.57
N ASN A 116 -14.84 5.36 9.26
CA ASN A 116 -14.40 4.81 7.98
C ASN A 116 -14.28 3.28 8.07
N ALA A 117 -15.18 2.57 7.39
CA ALA A 117 -15.23 1.11 7.39
C ALA A 117 -13.98 0.47 6.75
N ASP A 118 -13.36 1.13 5.77
CA ASP A 118 -12.20 0.58 5.05
C ASP A 118 -10.97 0.42 5.97
N TYR A 119 -10.84 1.26 6.99
CA TYR A 119 -9.76 1.13 7.96
C TYR A 119 -9.89 -0.15 8.79
N PHE A 120 -11.12 -0.50 9.17
CA PHE A 120 -11.40 -1.76 9.85
C PHE A 120 -11.23 -2.95 8.93
N ASN A 121 -11.64 -2.83 7.67
CA ASN A 121 -11.47 -3.87 6.67
C ASN A 121 -9.98 -4.22 6.47
N ASN A 122 -9.12 -3.22 6.24
CA ASN A 122 -7.69 -3.46 6.02
C ASN A 122 -6.97 -3.91 7.29
N LYS A 123 -7.39 -3.44 8.47
CA LYS A 123 -6.95 -4.03 9.73
C LYS A 123 -7.33 -5.51 9.81
N GLY A 124 -8.56 -5.85 9.43
CA GLY A 124 -9.05 -7.23 9.38
C GLY A 124 -8.18 -8.13 8.50
N PHE A 125 -7.85 -7.66 7.29
CA PHE A 125 -6.95 -8.37 6.38
C PHE A 125 -5.55 -8.54 6.97
N ALA A 126 -4.96 -7.48 7.54
CA ALA A 126 -3.65 -7.55 8.16
C ALA A 126 -3.62 -8.52 9.35
N SER A 127 -4.65 -8.50 10.20
CA SER A 127 -4.81 -9.45 11.30
C SER A 127 -4.95 -10.88 10.80
N ASN A 128 -5.75 -11.13 9.75
CA ASN A 128 -5.93 -12.46 9.18
C ASN A 128 -4.60 -13.03 8.66
N LEU A 129 -3.86 -12.22 7.89
CA LEU A 129 -2.57 -12.61 7.34
C LEU A 129 -1.49 -12.81 8.41
N SER A 130 -1.63 -12.17 9.57
CA SER A 130 -0.76 -12.39 10.73
C SER A 130 -1.10 -13.65 11.53
N GLY A 131 -2.22 -14.31 11.24
CA GLY A 131 -2.73 -15.46 11.99
C GLY A 131 -3.62 -15.10 13.19
N ASP A 132 -3.83 -13.81 13.47
CA ASP A 132 -4.78 -13.35 14.49
C ASP A 132 -6.18 -13.25 13.90
N TYR A 133 -6.77 -14.42 13.67
CA TYR A 133 -8.08 -14.51 13.05
C TYR A 133 -9.20 -13.95 13.94
N GLU A 134 -9.05 -13.99 15.28
CA GLU A 134 -10.05 -13.44 16.19
C GLU A 134 -10.14 -11.92 16.05
N SER A 135 -8.98 -11.23 16.00
CA SER A 135 -8.94 -9.79 15.73
C SER A 135 -9.41 -9.46 14.32
N ALA A 136 -9.15 -10.34 13.34
CA ALA A 136 -9.66 -10.17 11.98
C ALA A 136 -11.19 -10.15 11.95
N VAL A 137 -11.84 -11.15 12.54
CA VAL A 137 -13.31 -11.25 12.62
C VAL A 137 -13.92 -10.03 13.33
N LYS A 138 -13.32 -9.55 14.42
CA LYS A 138 -13.78 -8.34 15.13
C LYS A 138 -13.70 -7.10 14.23
N SER A 139 -12.62 -6.97 13.48
CA SER A 139 -12.39 -5.82 12.60
C SER A 139 -13.38 -5.84 11.42
N PHE A 140 -13.53 -6.97 10.72
CA PHE A 140 -14.53 -7.09 9.65
C PHE A 140 -15.96 -6.90 10.16
N THR A 141 -16.29 -7.40 11.36
CA THR A 141 -17.61 -7.16 11.97
C THR A 141 -17.86 -5.67 12.22
N SER A 142 -16.83 -4.91 12.61
CA SER A 142 -16.93 -3.46 12.75
C SER A 142 -17.13 -2.76 11.41
N ALA A 143 -16.45 -3.21 10.34
CA ALA A 143 -16.64 -2.71 8.98
C ALA A 143 -18.08 -2.96 8.48
N ILE A 144 -18.60 -4.18 8.68
CA ILE A 144 -19.98 -4.56 8.36
C ILE A 144 -20.99 -3.69 9.12
N TRP A 145 -20.75 -3.42 10.42
CA TRP A 145 -21.65 -2.57 11.20
C TRP A 145 -21.72 -1.13 10.66
N LEU A 146 -20.60 -0.60 10.16
CA LEU A 146 -20.53 0.75 9.58
C LEU A 146 -21.14 0.83 8.18
N ALA A 147 -20.95 -0.20 7.35
CA ALA A 147 -21.41 -0.24 5.97
C ALA A 147 -21.82 -1.67 5.58
N PRO A 148 -23.04 -2.10 5.94
CA PRO A 148 -23.50 -3.49 5.79
C PRO A 148 -23.81 -3.89 4.35
N GLU A 149 -23.83 -2.95 3.40
CA GLU A 149 -24.11 -3.26 1.99
C GLU A 149 -22.83 -3.54 1.18
N ASN A 150 -21.64 -3.47 1.80
CA ASN A 150 -20.39 -3.78 1.11
C ASN A 150 -20.04 -5.28 1.25
N PRO A 151 -20.12 -6.07 0.15
CA PRO A 151 -19.82 -7.51 0.18
C PRO A 151 -18.37 -7.82 0.58
N ASP A 152 -17.41 -6.92 0.31
CA ASP A 152 -15.99 -7.15 0.61
C ASP A 152 -15.74 -7.47 2.09
N TYR A 153 -16.52 -6.85 2.98
CA TYR A 153 -16.35 -7.01 4.42
C TYR A 153 -16.87 -8.37 4.91
N TYR A 154 -17.95 -8.87 4.31
CA TYR A 154 -18.45 -10.23 4.55
C TYR A 154 -17.48 -11.26 3.99
N TYR A 155 -16.95 -11.02 2.79
CA TYR A 155 -15.94 -11.88 2.19
C TYR A 155 -14.69 -11.98 3.08
N GLY A 156 -14.16 -10.86 3.55
CA GLY A 156 -13.03 -10.82 4.48
C GLY A 156 -13.30 -11.59 5.78
N ARG A 157 -14.50 -11.44 6.35
CA ARG A 157 -14.89 -12.19 7.56
C ARG A 157 -15.07 -13.69 7.29
N ALA A 158 -15.60 -14.06 6.14
CA ALA A 158 -15.74 -15.45 5.70
C ALA A 158 -14.36 -16.13 5.59
N LEU A 159 -13.37 -15.43 5.01
CA LEU A 159 -11.98 -15.90 4.97
C LEU A 159 -11.44 -16.15 6.39
N ALA A 160 -11.63 -15.19 7.29
CA ALA A 160 -11.15 -15.33 8.67
C ALA A 160 -11.85 -16.47 9.44
N TYR A 161 -13.15 -16.71 9.22
CA TYR A 161 -13.83 -17.87 9.79
C TYR A 161 -13.34 -19.19 9.19
N TYR A 162 -13.09 -19.22 7.89
CA TYR A 162 -12.55 -20.39 7.20
C TYR A 162 -11.17 -20.77 7.75
N ASP A 163 -10.28 -19.79 7.91
CA ASP A 163 -8.93 -19.99 8.46
C ASP A 163 -8.95 -20.41 9.94
N GLN A 164 -10.01 -20.06 10.69
CA GLN A 164 -10.28 -20.58 12.04
C GLN A 164 -10.90 -21.99 12.08
N GLY A 165 -11.27 -22.55 10.93
CA GLY A 165 -12.01 -23.81 10.84
C GLY A 165 -13.51 -23.70 11.17
N GLN A 166 -14.06 -22.49 11.30
CA GLN A 166 -15.49 -22.25 11.54
C GLN A 166 -16.27 -22.24 10.23
N LYS A 167 -16.33 -23.39 9.56
CA LYS A 167 -16.85 -23.53 8.19
C LYS A 167 -18.28 -23.05 8.03
N GLU A 168 -19.16 -23.34 8.98
CA GLU A 168 -20.57 -22.97 8.92
C GLU A 168 -20.77 -21.44 8.96
N LYS A 169 -19.92 -20.73 9.72
CA LYS A 169 -19.96 -19.26 9.76
C LYS A 169 -19.38 -18.64 8.49
N ALA A 170 -18.34 -19.25 7.93
CA ALA A 170 -17.79 -18.83 6.65
C ALA A 170 -18.82 -18.99 5.53
N GLU A 171 -19.51 -20.13 5.48
CA GLU A 171 -20.59 -20.38 4.52
C GLU A 171 -21.71 -19.35 4.63
N TYR A 172 -22.15 -19.02 5.85
CA TYR A 172 -23.12 -17.97 6.07
C TYR A 172 -22.69 -16.62 5.46
N ASP A 173 -21.46 -16.18 5.72
CA ASP A 173 -20.96 -14.91 5.19
C ASP A 173 -20.76 -14.96 3.66
N TYR A 174 -20.34 -16.09 3.08
CA TYR A 174 -20.28 -16.25 1.62
C TYR A 174 -21.67 -16.15 0.96
N ILE A 175 -22.71 -16.69 1.60
CA ILE A 175 -24.09 -16.53 1.12
C ILE A 175 -24.47 -15.05 1.15
N GLN A 176 -24.15 -14.32 2.22
CA GLN A 176 -24.40 -12.87 2.29
C GLN A 176 -23.68 -12.10 1.16
N VAL A 177 -22.44 -12.49 0.82
CA VAL A 177 -21.71 -11.91 -0.33
C VAL A 177 -22.49 -12.10 -1.63
N LEU A 178 -22.98 -13.31 -1.90
CA LEU A 178 -23.74 -13.62 -3.12
C LEU A 178 -25.12 -12.96 -3.14
N GLU A 179 -25.75 -12.76 -1.98
CA GLU A 179 -27.01 -12.00 -1.86
C GLU A 179 -26.80 -10.51 -2.20
N LEU A 180 -25.72 -9.90 -1.73
CA LEU A 180 -25.37 -8.51 -2.01
C LEU A 180 -24.83 -8.31 -3.44
N ALA A 181 -24.05 -9.26 -3.94
CA ALA A 181 -23.40 -9.21 -5.24
C ALA A 181 -23.36 -10.62 -5.89
N PRO A 182 -24.38 -10.98 -6.69
CA PRO A 182 -24.45 -12.32 -7.31
C PRO A 182 -23.30 -12.68 -8.25
N GLU A 183 -22.65 -11.67 -8.84
CA GLU A 183 -21.49 -11.83 -9.74
C GLU A 183 -20.15 -11.57 -9.01
N TYR A 184 -20.14 -11.63 -7.67
CA TYR A 184 -18.94 -11.32 -6.89
C TYR A 184 -17.78 -12.23 -7.28
N PRO A 185 -16.65 -11.66 -7.75
CA PRO A 185 -15.47 -12.44 -8.09
C PRO A 185 -15.01 -13.27 -6.88
N TYR A 186 -14.43 -14.45 -7.09
CA TYR A 186 -13.80 -15.29 -6.06
C TYR A 186 -14.68 -16.18 -5.15
N VAL A 187 -16.03 -16.06 -5.13
CA VAL A 187 -16.87 -16.91 -4.25
C VAL A 187 -17.39 -18.19 -4.93
N LEU A 188 -17.63 -18.15 -6.25
CA LEU A 188 -18.23 -19.26 -7.01
C LEU A 188 -17.42 -20.58 -6.94
N GLU A 189 -16.12 -20.52 -6.66
CA GLU A 189 -15.24 -21.71 -6.64
C GLU A 189 -15.25 -22.45 -5.28
N ARG A 190 -15.79 -21.84 -4.21
CA ARG A 190 -15.77 -22.41 -2.84
C ARG A 190 -17.13 -22.90 -2.33
N THR A 191 -18.21 -22.58 -3.03
CA THR A 191 -19.58 -22.98 -2.68
C THR A 191 -20.08 -24.20 -3.44
N GLU A 192 -19.30 -24.76 -4.37
CA GLU A 192 -19.59 -26.07 -4.97
C GLU A 192 -19.51 -27.12 -3.85
N PRO A 193 -20.62 -27.82 -3.53
CA PRO A 193 -20.58 -28.90 -2.55
C PRO A 193 -19.62 -29.98 -3.03
N GLU A 194 -18.72 -30.46 -2.16
CA GLU A 194 -17.84 -31.61 -2.44
C GLU A 194 -18.62 -32.88 -2.88
N ASP A 195 -19.95 -32.90 -2.76
CA ASP A 195 -20.83 -33.98 -3.22
C ASP A 195 -20.96 -34.11 -4.76
N ASN A 196 -20.46 -33.16 -5.55
CA ASN A 196 -20.33 -33.33 -7.01
C ASN A 196 -19.10 -34.15 -7.44
N LEU A 197 -18.29 -34.61 -6.48
CA LEU A 197 -17.16 -35.53 -6.70
C LEU A 197 -17.43 -36.88 -6.04
N LYS A 198 -18.37 -37.66 -6.57
CA LYS A 198 -18.39 -39.12 -6.35
C LYS A 198 -18.93 -39.89 -7.56
N PRO A 199 -18.45 -41.12 -7.82
CA PRO A 199 -17.16 -41.73 -7.45
C PRO A 199 -16.11 -41.65 -8.58
#